data_AF-A0A4Y7QC25-F1
#
_entry.id   AF-A0A4Y7QC25-F1
#
_cell.length_a   1.000
_cell.length_b   1.000
_cell.length_c   1.000
_cell.angle_alpha   90.00
_cell.angle_beta   90.00
_cell.angle_gamma   90.00
#
_symmetry.space_group_name_H-M   'P 1'
#
loop_
_entity.id
_entity.type
_entity.pdbx_description
1 polymer ?
#
loop_
_entity_poly.entity_id
_entity_poly.type
_entity_poly.pdbx_seq_one_letter_code
_entity_poly.pdbx_strand_id
1 'polypeptide(L)'
;MPGSLDVLKECTIFVDVRTEDGDDAGGLFIDMLRGLGAKVLTRVAQSCTHIVYKNGSAGTLMRYRVLDEARPVIVGIGWVVECVEKRVLADEARFTVDITNLHVAGASSNKVGLWTNCIGRLVLITK
;
A
#
# COMPACT_ATOMS: atom_id res chain seq x y z
N MET A 1 -23.58 7.57 11.51
CA MET A 1 -23.54 7.88 10.06
C MET A 1 -22.66 6.84 9.39
N PRO A 2 -23.17 5.87 8.61
CA PRO A 2 -22.31 4.93 7.90
C PRO A 2 -21.97 5.54 6.53
N GLY A 3 -20.95 6.39 6.50
CA GLY A 3 -20.37 6.96 5.27
C GLY A 3 -19.05 6.31 4.86
N SER A 4 -18.56 5.37 5.66
CA SER A 4 -17.36 4.57 5.39
C SER A 4 -17.82 3.19 4.94
N LEU A 5 -17.35 2.74 3.77
CA LEU A 5 -17.52 1.35 3.39
C LEU A 5 -16.60 0.55 4.31
N ASP A 6 -17.14 -0.12 5.33
CA ASP A 6 -16.38 -0.81 6.39
C ASP A 6 -15.64 -2.09 5.94
N VAL A 7 -15.27 -2.14 4.66
CA VAL A 7 -14.59 -3.23 3.99
C VAL A 7 -13.23 -3.51 4.60
N LEU A 8 -12.49 -2.45 4.96
CA LEU A 8 -11.14 -2.53 5.52
C LEU A 8 -11.09 -2.11 7.00
N LYS A 9 -12.22 -2.13 7.72
CA LYS A 9 -12.29 -1.64 9.12
C LYS A 9 -11.31 -2.29 10.09
N GLU A 10 -10.96 -3.55 9.86
CA GLU A 10 -10.01 -4.32 10.68
C GLU A 10 -8.56 -4.14 10.21
N CYS A 11 -8.33 -3.44 9.10
CA CYS A 11 -7.01 -3.25 8.53
C CYS A 11 -6.33 -2.03 9.16
N THR A 12 -5.17 -2.28 9.79
CA THR A 12 -4.21 -1.22 10.14
C THR A 12 -3.09 -1.22 9.09
N ILE A 13 -2.95 -0.13 8.34
CA ILE A 13 -2.15 -0.07 7.11
C ILE A 13 -1.10 1.03 7.23
N PHE A 14 0.12 0.76 6.77
CA PHE A 14 1.13 1.78 6.50
C PHE A 14 1.37 1.88 4.99
N VAL A 15 1.58 3.09 4.47
CA VAL A 15 1.78 3.36 3.04
C VAL A 15 3.14 4.03 2.84
N ASP A 16 3.99 3.43 2.02
CA ASP A 16 5.24 4.04 1.54
C ASP A 16 5.34 3.81 0.03
N VAL A 17 4.73 4.73 -0.70
CA VAL A 17 4.67 4.75 -2.16
C VAL A 17 5.38 5.99 -2.63
N ARG A 18 6.47 5.82 -3.36
CA ARG A 18 7.28 6.91 -3.89
C ARG A 18 7.36 6.88 -5.41
N THR A 19 7.60 8.05 -5.99
CA THR A 19 7.96 8.18 -7.41
C THR A 19 9.35 7.59 -7.66
N GLU A 20 9.78 7.54 -8.92
CA GLU A 20 11.16 7.12 -9.26
C GLU A 20 12.19 8.14 -8.76
N ASP A 21 11.80 9.42 -8.71
CA ASP A 21 12.61 10.51 -8.17
C ASP A 21 12.63 10.52 -6.62
N GLY A 22 11.88 9.63 -5.97
CA GLY A 22 11.85 9.47 -4.52
C GLY A 22 10.82 10.34 -3.78
N ASP A 23 10.02 11.12 -4.51
CA ASP A 23 8.96 11.94 -3.94
C ASP A 23 7.83 11.08 -3.35
N ASP A 24 7.23 11.55 -2.26
CA ASP A 24 6.08 10.88 -1.65
C ASP A 24 4.84 11.00 -2.55
N ALA A 25 4.29 9.84 -2.92
CA ALA A 25 3.06 9.71 -3.69
C ALA A 25 2.01 8.88 -2.94
N GLY A 26 2.19 8.65 -1.64
CA GLY A 26 1.29 7.85 -0.81
C GLY A 26 -0.04 8.52 -0.49
N GLY A 27 -0.08 9.87 -0.48
CA GLY A 27 -1.23 10.65 0.01
C GLY A 27 -2.58 10.24 -0.59
N LEU A 28 -2.67 10.10 -1.92
CA LEU A 28 -3.90 9.68 -2.60
C LEU A 28 -4.40 8.31 -2.10
N PHE A 29 -3.48 7.35 -1.95
CA PHE A 29 -3.81 5.99 -1.50
C PHE A 29 -4.26 5.96 -0.04
N ILE A 30 -3.71 6.82 0.81
CA ILE A 30 -4.11 6.96 2.21
C ILE A 30 -5.59 7.37 2.30
N ASP A 31 -6.01 8.36 1.52
CA ASP A 31 -7.38 8.87 1.56
C ASP A 31 -8.39 7.81 1.07
N MET A 32 -8.04 7.08 0.01
CA MET A 32 -8.89 6.00 -0.50
C MET A 32 -9.05 4.84 0.50
N LEU A 33 -7.95 4.42 1.16
CA LEU A 33 -8.00 3.36 2.17
C LEU A 33 -8.82 3.79 3.39
N ARG A 34 -8.70 5.05 3.82
CA ARG A 34 -9.53 5.61 4.89
C ARG A 34 -11.01 5.67 4.52
N GLY A 35 -11.32 5.97 3.25
CA GLY A 35 -12.70 5.91 2.72
C GLY A 35 -13.32 4.51 2.78
N LEU A 36 -12.49 3.47 2.81
CA LEU A 36 -12.89 2.07 3.02
C LEU A 36 -12.79 1.62 4.50
N GLY A 37 -12.67 2.56 5.43
CA GLY A 37 -12.66 2.27 6.87
C GLY A 37 -11.30 1.81 7.42
N ALA A 38 -10.23 1.77 6.63
CA ALA A 38 -8.92 1.36 7.11
C ALA A 38 -8.30 2.38 8.09
N LYS A 39 -7.63 1.88 9.12
CA LYS A 39 -6.77 2.70 9.98
C LYS A 39 -5.40 2.85 9.33
N VAL A 40 -5.05 4.07 8.92
CA VAL A 40 -3.75 4.33 8.29
C VAL A 40 -2.76 4.96 9.29
N LEU A 41 -1.61 4.32 9.50
CA LEU A 41 -0.54 4.78 10.37
C LEU A 41 0.51 5.59 9.60
N THR A 42 1.21 6.48 10.32
CA THR A 42 2.31 7.31 9.77
C THR A 42 3.67 6.63 9.84
N ARG A 43 3.77 5.48 10.51
CA ARG A 43 5.00 4.72 10.72
C ARG A 43 4.69 3.24 10.75
N VAL A 44 5.64 2.41 10.29
CA VAL A 44 5.62 0.97 10.49
C VAL A 44 5.60 0.67 11.99
N ALA A 45 4.65 -0.16 12.42
CA ALA A 45 4.48 -0.61 13.80
C ALA A 45 4.02 -2.07 13.83
N GLN A 46 4.17 -2.74 14.97
CA GLN A 46 3.76 -4.15 15.14
C GLN A 46 2.24 -4.35 14.94
N SER A 47 1.44 -3.30 15.16
CA SER A 47 -0.01 -3.32 14.92
C SER A 47 -0.40 -3.22 13.45
N CYS A 48 0.56 -3.01 12.53
CA CYS A 48 0.28 -3.05 11.10
C CYS A 48 -0.16 -4.46 10.70
N THR A 49 -1.26 -4.53 9.97
CA THR A 49 -1.71 -5.72 9.22
C THR A 49 -1.10 -5.75 7.82
N HIS A 50 -0.94 -4.56 7.21
CA HIS A 50 -0.48 -4.40 5.83
C HIS A 50 0.51 -3.25 5.70
N ILE A 51 1.45 -3.40 4.76
CA ILE A 51 2.31 -2.34 4.27
C ILE A 51 2.12 -2.23 2.75
N VAL A 52 1.62 -1.09 2.28
CA VAL A 52 1.59 -0.77 0.85
C VAL A 52 2.94 -0.19 0.46
N TYR A 53 3.68 -0.89 -0.40
CA TYR A 53 5.06 -0.55 -0.74
C TYR A 53 5.26 -0.39 -2.25
N LYS A 54 5.85 0.73 -2.67
CA LYS A 54 6.40 0.94 -4.02
C LYS A 54 7.53 1.96 -3.94
N ASN A 55 8.75 1.56 -4.30
CA ASN A 55 9.95 2.43 -4.22
C ASN A 55 10.12 3.08 -2.84
N GLY A 56 9.61 2.45 -1.78
CA GLY A 56 9.60 3.02 -0.44
C GLY A 56 11.01 3.12 0.17
N SER A 57 11.11 3.89 1.24
CA SER A 57 12.39 4.21 1.87
C SER A 57 13.10 3.00 2.50
N ALA A 58 14.43 3.05 2.56
CA ALA A 58 15.21 2.10 3.35
C ALA A 58 14.82 2.08 4.83
N GLY A 59 14.36 3.22 5.37
CA GLY A 59 13.87 3.33 6.75
C GLY A 59 12.63 2.46 7.02
N THR A 60 11.74 2.33 6.03
CA THR A 60 10.58 1.42 6.11
C THR A 60 11.03 -0.04 6.19
N LEU A 61 11.95 -0.45 5.32
CA LEU A 61 12.48 -1.82 5.32
C LEU A 61 13.23 -2.15 6.60
N MET A 62 14.02 -1.21 7.13
CA MET A 62 14.72 -1.37 8.40
C MET A 62 13.74 -1.59 9.55
N ARG A 63 12.68 -0.78 9.63
CA ARG A 63 11.63 -0.93 10.66
C ARG A 63 10.88 -2.24 10.51
N TYR A 64 10.54 -2.65 9.29
CA TYR A 64 9.89 -3.93 9.03
C TYR A 64 10.74 -5.12 9.50
N ARG A 65 12.06 -5.07 9.24
CA ARG A 65 12.99 -6.14 9.59
C ARG A 65 13.15 -6.37 11.10
N VAL A 66 12.87 -5.36 11.92
CA VAL A 66 12.96 -5.44 13.39
C VAL A 66 11.63 -5.75 14.07
N LEU A 67 10.55 -5.94 13.31
CA LEU A 67 9.28 -6.42 13.86
C LEU A 67 9.40 -7.88 14.30
N ASP A 68 8.62 -8.22 15.32
CA ASP A 68 8.50 -9.58 15.87
C ASP A 68 7.88 -10.54 14.84
N GLU A 69 7.87 -11.83 15.17
CA GLU A 69 7.13 -12.85 14.40
C GLU A 69 5.63 -12.48 14.36
N ALA A 70 4.96 -12.77 13.22
CA ALA A 70 3.69 -12.16 12.77
C ALA A 70 3.85 -10.75 12.16
N ARG A 71 4.63 -10.66 11.07
CA ARG A 71 4.86 -9.41 10.33
C ARG A 71 3.67 -9.04 9.43
N PRO A 72 3.44 -7.74 9.21
CA PRO A 72 2.45 -7.29 8.24
C PRO A 72 2.74 -7.83 6.84
N VAL A 73 1.68 -8.07 6.07
CA VAL A 73 1.80 -8.46 4.66
C VAL A 73 2.23 -7.24 3.85
N ILE A 74 3.22 -7.41 2.97
CA ILE A 74 3.69 -6.34 2.09
C ILE A 74 3.02 -6.49 0.73
N VAL A 75 2.26 -5.48 0.32
CA VAL A 75 1.48 -5.46 -0.91
C VAL A 75 1.84 -4.26 -1.78
N GLY A 76 1.63 -4.40 -3.09
CA GLY A 76 1.79 -3.31 -4.04
C GLY A 76 0.53 -2.44 -4.19
N ILE A 77 0.64 -1.35 -4.94
CA ILE A 77 -0.48 -0.42 -5.20
C ILE A 77 -1.72 -1.09 -5.84
N GLY A 78 -1.53 -2.20 -6.55
CA GLY A 78 -2.63 -2.93 -7.18
C GLY A 78 -3.65 -3.48 -6.19
N TRP A 79 -3.20 -3.82 -4.97
CA TRP A 79 -4.09 -4.25 -3.90
C TRP A 79 -5.05 -3.13 -3.49
N VAL A 80 -4.52 -1.92 -3.31
CA VAL A 80 -5.33 -0.72 -2.97
C VAL A 80 -6.36 -0.46 -4.07
N VAL A 81 -5.93 -0.51 -5.33
CA VAL A 81 -6.83 -0.34 -6.48
C VAL A 81 -7.96 -1.35 -6.38
N GLU A 82 -7.66 -2.65 -6.28
CA GLU A 82 -8.70 -3.69 -6.26
C GLU A 82 -9.67 -3.54 -5.08
N CYS A 83 -9.16 -3.20 -3.89
CA CYS A 83 -10.01 -2.92 -2.73
C CYS A 83 -10.99 -1.76 -3.01
N VAL A 84 -10.52 -0.72 -3.69
CA VAL A 84 -11.33 0.48 -4.02
C VAL A 84 -12.33 0.20 -5.14
N GLU A 85 -11.93 -0.49 -6.22
CA GLU A 85 -12.84 -0.72 -7.36
C GLU A 85 -13.95 -1.71 -6.99
N LYS A 86 -13.57 -2.80 -6.30
CA LYS A 86 -14.49 -3.89 -5.99
C LYS A 86 -15.17 -3.76 -4.64
N ARG A 87 -14.71 -2.84 -3.79
CA ARG A 87 -15.18 -2.69 -2.40
C ARG A 87 -15.08 -4.01 -1.62
N VAL A 88 -13.95 -4.70 -1.77
CA VAL A 88 -13.65 -5.96 -1.06
C VAL A 88 -12.30 -5.87 -0.38
N LEU A 89 -12.07 -6.69 0.64
CA LEU A 89 -10.71 -7.01 1.08
C LEU A 89 -10.08 -7.89 0.00
N ALA A 90 -9.19 -7.33 -0.82
CA ALA A 90 -8.56 -8.07 -1.90
C ALA A 90 -7.56 -9.09 -1.34
N ASP A 91 -7.45 -10.24 -2.02
CA ASP A 91 -6.45 -11.28 -1.69
C ASP A 91 -5.02 -10.73 -1.87
N GLU A 92 -4.29 -10.67 -0.76
CA GLU A 92 -2.95 -10.10 -0.65
C GLU A 92 -1.91 -10.90 -1.46
N ALA A 93 -2.12 -12.21 -1.63
CA ALA A 93 -1.19 -13.10 -2.34
C ALA A 93 -1.01 -12.68 -3.81
N ARG A 94 -2.05 -12.09 -4.40
CA ARG A 94 -2.05 -11.59 -5.80
C ARG A 94 -1.23 -10.31 -5.98
N PHE A 95 -0.90 -9.63 -4.89
CA PHE A 95 -0.27 -8.32 -4.89
C PHE A 95 0.97 -8.25 -4.01
N THR A 96 1.47 -9.40 -3.55
CA THR A 96 2.63 -9.45 -2.65
C THR A 96 3.87 -8.86 -3.33
N VAL A 97 4.65 -8.10 -2.56
CA VAL A 97 5.93 -7.53 -3.01
C VAL A 97 7.06 -8.22 -2.26
N ASP A 98 7.98 -8.82 -3.01
CA ASP A 98 9.20 -9.37 -2.43
C ASP A 98 10.20 -8.24 -2.12
N ILE A 99 10.51 -8.07 -0.84
CA ILE A 99 11.44 -7.07 -0.33
C ILE A 99 12.79 -7.65 0.11
N THR A 100 12.97 -8.96 -0.05
CA THR A 100 14.16 -9.70 0.43
C THR A 100 15.42 -9.23 -0.29
N ASN A 101 15.30 -8.95 -1.60
CA ASN A 101 16.44 -8.62 -2.47
C ASN A 101 16.60 -7.11 -2.78
N LEU A 102 15.92 -6.21 -2.07
CA LEU A 102 15.96 -4.76 -2.33
C LEU A 102 17.30 -4.08 -1.92
N HIS A 103 18.38 -4.82 -1.66
CA HIS A 103 19.59 -4.24 -1.06
C HIS A 103 20.56 -3.51 -2.01
N VAL A 104 20.52 -3.64 -3.35
CA VAL A 104 21.63 -3.06 -4.19
C VAL A 104 21.22 -2.36 -5.49
N ALA A 105 20.03 -2.57 -6.02
CA ALA A 105 19.55 -1.80 -7.17
C ALA A 105 18.04 -1.77 -7.09
N GLY A 106 17.41 -0.67 -7.51
CA GLY A 106 15.96 -0.57 -7.58
C GLY A 106 15.39 -1.84 -8.20
N ALA A 107 14.66 -2.63 -7.40
CA ALA A 107 13.94 -3.78 -7.92
C ALA A 107 12.73 -3.23 -8.68
N SER A 108 13.03 -2.74 -9.88
CA SER A 108 12.07 -2.29 -10.86
C SER A 108 11.32 -3.52 -11.35
N SER A 109 10.19 -3.80 -10.72
CA SER A 109 9.12 -4.49 -11.45
C SER A 109 8.63 -3.51 -12.50
N ASN A 110 9.24 -3.58 -13.69
CA ASN A 110 8.98 -2.76 -14.87
C ASN A 110 7.48 -2.75 -15.21
N LYS A 111 6.77 -1.77 -14.66
CA LYS A 111 5.37 -1.48 -14.93
C LYS A 111 5.12 0.03 -14.85
N VAL A 112 6.03 0.82 -15.43
CA VAL A 112 5.91 2.30 -15.57
C VAL A 112 4.52 2.69 -16.11
N GLY A 113 3.95 1.87 -17.00
CA GLY A 113 2.59 2.05 -17.51
C GLY A 113 1.43 1.61 -16.60
N LEU A 114 1.63 0.75 -15.59
CA LEU A 114 0.53 0.44 -14.66
C LEU A 114 0.34 1.55 -13.62
N TRP A 115 1.39 2.23 -13.18
CA TRP A 115 1.23 3.24 -12.14
C TRP A 115 0.37 4.42 -12.59
N THR A 116 0.61 4.93 -13.80
CA THR A 116 -0.22 5.97 -14.43
C THR A 116 -1.63 5.47 -14.71
N ASN A 117 -1.79 4.23 -15.20
CA ASN A 117 -3.10 3.63 -15.42
C ASN A 117 -3.89 3.41 -14.11
N CYS A 118 -3.22 3.00 -13.03
CA CYS A 118 -3.83 2.81 -11.72
C CYS A 118 -4.33 4.14 -11.15
N ILE A 119 -3.51 5.20 -11.22
CA ILE A 119 -3.94 6.54 -10.78
C ILE A 119 -5.08 7.05 -11.65
N GLY A 120 -4.96 6.94 -12.98
CA GLY A 120 -6.02 7.37 -13.90
C GLY A 120 -7.35 6.65 -13.66
N ARG A 121 -7.31 5.35 -13.40
CA ARG A 121 -8.51 4.55 -13.09
C ARG A 121 -9.10 4.89 -11.73
N LEU A 122 -8.27 5.11 -10.71
CA LEU A 122 -8.72 5.55 -9.38
C LEU A 122 -9.38 6.93 -9.42
N VAL A 123 -8.80 7.89 -10.16
CA VAL A 123 -9.38 9.23 -10.34
C VAL A 123 -10.76 9.18 -11.00
N LEU A 124 -11.01 8.21 -11.89
CA LEU A 124 -12.34 8.00 -12.49
C LEU A 124 -13.38 7.43 -11.51
N ILE A 125 -12.94 6.68 -10.51
CA ILE A 125 -13.84 6.04 -9.51
C ILE A 125 -14.24 7.03 -8.41
N THR A 126 -13.41 8.04 -8.15
CA THR A 126 -13.65 9.07 -7.11
C THR A 126 -14.44 10.28 -7.61
N LYS A 127 -14.92 10.29 -8.86
CA LYS A 127 -15.57 11.44 -9.51
C LYS A 127 -17.05 11.22 -9.80
#